data_AF-A0A534ITJ0-F1
#
_entry.id   AF-A0A534ITJ0-F1
#
_cell.length_a   1.000
_cell.length_b   1.000
_cell.length_c   1.000
_cell.angle_alpha   90.00
_cell.angle_beta   90.00
_cell.angle_gamma   90.00
#
_symmetry.space_group_name_H-M   'P 1'
#
loop_
_entity.id
_entity.type
_entity.pdbx_description
1 polymer ?
#
loop_
_entity_poly.entity_id
_entity_poly.type
_entity_poly.pdbx_seq_one_letter_code
_entity_poly.pdbx_strand_id
1 'polypeptide(L)'
;MAAPMPPPVKLSSAALTGILVILGAMAAGVFAWILLLAPGLQIDQRLWWTGFVSLIFAFLSYLVYAGTESKPLRRLAGGLFIVSAGSFYGSIFTSAADMGIMLLWAVILSVLVVVVLLGVYVMAREAEATQARVARRRLTP
;
A
#
# COMPACT_ATOMS: atom_id res chain seq x y z
N MET A 1 25.10 19.55 -9.87
CA MET A 1 24.12 19.72 -10.97
C MET A 1 23.16 18.54 -10.88
N ALA A 2 21.90 18.74 -10.50
CA ALA A 2 20.93 17.65 -10.46
C ALA A 2 20.48 17.37 -11.90
N ALA A 3 20.64 16.12 -12.36
CA ALA A 3 20.18 15.70 -13.67
C ALA A 3 18.67 15.95 -13.81
N PRO A 4 18.17 16.41 -14.98
CA PRO A 4 16.74 16.56 -15.18
C PRO A 4 16.09 15.18 -15.04
N MET A 5 15.16 15.04 -14.08
CA MET A 5 14.35 13.82 -14.00
C MET A 5 13.62 13.64 -15.33
N PRO A 6 13.66 12.43 -15.93
CA PRO A 6 12.93 12.16 -17.15
C PRO A 6 11.43 12.45 -16.95
N PRO A 7 10.76 13.04 -17.95
CA PRO A 7 9.35 13.37 -17.85
C PRO A 7 8.53 12.08 -17.59
N PRO A 8 7.49 12.14 -16.72
CA PRO A 8 6.71 10.97 -16.35
C PRO A 8 6.04 10.37 -17.60
N VAL A 9 6.09 9.05 -17.71
CA VAL A 9 5.49 8.32 -18.82
C VAL A 9 3.98 8.40 -18.69
N LYS A 10 3.33 9.18 -19.57
CA LYS A 10 1.88 9.26 -19.64
C LYS A 10 1.33 7.97 -20.27
N LEU A 11 1.00 6.99 -19.44
CA LEU A 11 0.22 5.84 -19.87
C LEU A 11 -1.15 6.29 -20.40
N SER A 12 -1.57 5.71 -21.53
CA SER A 12 -2.94 5.85 -22.03
C SER A 12 -3.93 5.44 -20.93
N SER A 13 -5.02 6.20 -20.78
CA SER A 13 -6.05 5.94 -19.77
C SER A 13 -6.59 4.50 -19.85
N ALA A 14 -6.63 3.91 -21.05
CA ALA A 14 -7.02 2.52 -21.24
C ALA A 14 -6.01 1.51 -20.66
N ALA A 15 -4.70 1.78 -20.80
CA ALA A 15 -3.65 0.93 -20.24
C ALA A 15 -3.63 0.98 -18.71
N LEU A 16 -3.83 2.18 -18.13
CA LEU A 16 -3.91 2.34 -16.67
C LEU A 16 -5.12 1.60 -16.08
N THR A 17 -6.28 1.68 -16.73
CA THR A 17 -7.47 0.93 -16.33
C THR A 17 -7.25 -0.57 -16.46
N GLY A 18 -6.60 -1.03 -17.54
CA GLY A 18 -6.23 -2.44 -17.71
C GLY A 18 -5.35 -2.96 -16.56
N ILE A 19 -4.31 -2.21 -16.19
CA ILE A 19 -3.43 -2.54 -15.06
C ILE A 19 -4.22 -2.61 -13.75
N LEU A 20 -5.11 -1.66 -13.48
CA LEU A 20 -5.95 -1.65 -12.29
C LEU A 20 -6.88 -2.85 -12.22
N VAL A 21 -7.51 -3.23 -13.33
CA VAL A 21 -8.40 -4.39 -13.40
C VAL A 21 -7.64 -5.69 -13.16
N ILE A 22 -6.47 -5.85 -13.78
CA ILE A 22 -5.63 -7.06 -13.61
C ILE A 22 -5.15 -7.16 -12.16
N LEU A 23 -4.59 -6.08 -11.60
CA LEU A 23 -4.16 -6.05 -10.20
C LEU A 23 -5.31 -6.33 -9.24
N GLY A 24 -6.47 -5.72 -9.47
CA GLY A 24 -7.67 -5.92 -8.65
C GLY A 24 -8.18 -7.36 -8.70
N ALA A 25 -8.26 -7.95 -9.90
CA ALA A 25 -8.69 -9.33 -10.09
C ALA A 25 -7.71 -10.34 -9.47
N MET A 26 -6.40 -10.11 -9.63
CA MET A 26 -5.37 -10.92 -8.99
C MET A 26 -5.45 -10.84 -7.46
N ALA A 27 -5.56 -9.63 -6.90
CA ALA A 27 -5.69 -9.45 -5.45
C ALA A 27 -6.95 -10.14 -4.91
N ALA A 28 -8.10 -9.96 -5.59
CA ALA A 28 -9.36 -10.59 -5.21
C ALA A 28 -9.28 -12.13 -5.25
N GLY A 29 -8.67 -12.70 -6.30
CA GLY A 29 -8.49 -14.15 -6.42
C GLY A 29 -7.60 -14.72 -5.32
N VAL A 30 -6.47 -14.05 -5.03
CA VAL A 30 -5.54 -14.50 -3.97
C VAL A 30 -6.19 -14.36 -2.60
N PHE A 31 -6.90 -13.26 -2.31
CA PHE A 31 -7.61 -13.09 -1.04
C PHE A 31 -8.72 -14.12 -0.85
N ALA A 32 -9.52 -14.39 -1.90
CA ALA A 32 -10.55 -15.41 -1.85
C ALA A 32 -9.94 -16.79 -1.54
N TRP A 33 -8.80 -17.12 -2.16
CA TRP A 33 -8.11 -18.37 -1.90
C TRP A 33 -7.59 -18.48 -0.45
N ILE A 34 -6.87 -17.47 0.04
CA ILE A 34 -6.28 -17.48 1.39
C ILE A 34 -7.38 -17.54 2.46
N LEU A 35 -8.42 -16.73 2.32
CA LEU A 35 -9.44 -16.57 3.37
C LEU A 35 -10.45 -17.72 3.39
N LEU A 36 -10.82 -18.26 2.22
CA LEU A 36 -11.94 -19.21 2.11
C LEU A 36 -11.52 -20.63 1.76
N LEU A 37 -10.47 -20.81 0.96
CA LEU A 37 -10.17 -22.10 0.32
C LEU A 37 -8.94 -22.81 0.89
N ALA A 38 -8.11 -22.14 1.71
CA ALA A 38 -6.90 -22.73 2.27
C ALA A 38 -7.20 -23.68 3.45
N PRO A 39 -7.28 -25.01 3.23
CA PRO A 39 -7.89 -25.94 4.19
C PRO A 39 -7.00 -26.25 5.39
N GLY A 40 -5.69 -25.98 5.28
CA GLY A 40 -4.69 -26.27 6.32
C GLY A 40 -4.25 -25.06 7.15
N LEU A 41 -4.71 -23.84 6.83
CA LEU A 41 -4.31 -22.63 7.56
C LEU A 41 -5.30 -22.34 8.68
N GLN A 42 -4.77 -22.20 9.90
CA GLN A 42 -5.49 -21.60 11.03
C GLN A 42 -5.75 -20.11 10.76
N ILE A 43 -6.71 -19.52 11.47
CA ILE A 43 -7.22 -18.18 11.15
C ILE A 43 -6.15 -17.10 11.30
N ASP A 44 -5.26 -17.24 12.28
CA ASP A 44 -4.07 -16.41 12.51
C ASP A 44 -3.12 -16.44 11.31
N GLN A 45 -2.87 -17.63 10.75
CA GLN A 45 -2.03 -17.80 9.57
C GLN A 45 -2.71 -17.28 8.30
N ARG A 46 -4.02 -17.45 8.15
CA ARG A 46 -4.77 -16.87 7.02
C ARG A 46 -4.69 -15.34 7.04
N LEU A 47 -4.84 -14.73 8.20
CA LEU A 47 -4.71 -13.29 8.39
C LEU A 47 -3.28 -12.82 8.15
N TRP A 48 -2.27 -13.58 8.61
CA TRP A 48 -0.87 -13.28 8.34
C TRP A 48 -0.57 -13.23 6.83
N TRP A 49 -0.97 -14.26 6.08
CA TRP A 49 -0.77 -14.34 4.64
C TRP A 49 -1.56 -13.27 3.88
N THR A 50 -2.78 -12.97 4.32
CA THR A 50 -3.58 -11.87 3.75
C THR A 50 -2.89 -10.53 3.96
N GLY A 51 -2.33 -10.30 5.16
CA GLY A 51 -1.56 -9.11 5.49
C GLY A 51 -0.30 -8.96 4.64
N PHE A 52 0.43 -10.05 4.44
CA PHE A 52 1.64 -10.07 3.63
C PHE A 52 1.35 -9.83 2.15
N VAL A 53 0.37 -10.52 1.57
CA VAL A 53 0.01 -10.38 0.16
C VAL A 53 -0.53 -8.98 -0.14
N SER A 54 -1.38 -8.44 0.73
CA SER A 54 -1.87 -7.06 0.59
C SER A 54 -0.74 -6.03 0.67
N LEU A 55 0.29 -6.25 1.48
CA LEU A 55 1.49 -5.39 1.50
C LEU A 55 2.24 -5.42 0.18
N ILE A 56 2.42 -6.60 -0.41
CA ILE A 56 3.06 -6.76 -1.73
C ILE A 56 2.26 -6.02 -2.80
N PHE A 57 0.94 -6.23 -2.87
CA PHE A 57 0.11 -5.52 -3.86
C PHE A 57 0.07 -4.01 -3.60
N ALA A 58 0.10 -3.57 -2.34
CA ALA A 58 0.21 -2.15 -2.00
C ALA A 58 1.52 -1.56 -2.53
N PHE A 59 2.63 -2.26 -2.32
CA PHE A 59 3.95 -1.86 -2.79
C PHE A 59 4.03 -1.84 -4.32
N LEU A 60 3.55 -2.87 -5.01
CA LEU A 60 3.48 -2.90 -6.46
C LEU A 60 2.63 -1.76 -7.01
N SER A 61 1.45 -1.53 -6.43
CA SER A 61 0.57 -0.41 -6.81
C SER A 61 1.24 0.95 -6.59
N TYR A 62 2.02 1.08 -5.51
CA TYR A 62 2.80 2.28 -5.22
C TYR A 62 3.94 2.49 -6.22
N LEU A 63 4.66 1.44 -6.63
CA LEU A 63 5.69 1.54 -7.66
C LEU A 63 5.11 2.00 -9.01
N VAL A 64 3.97 1.45 -9.40
CA VAL A 64 3.28 1.89 -10.63
C VAL A 64 2.78 3.33 -10.47
N TYR A 65 2.31 3.73 -9.29
CA TYR A 65 2.02 5.13 -8.99
C TYR A 65 3.26 6.03 -9.13
N ALA A 66 4.42 5.64 -8.59
CA ALA A 66 5.64 6.43 -8.68
C ALA A 66 6.08 6.68 -10.13
N GLY A 67 5.82 5.73 -11.04
CA GLY A 67 6.09 5.89 -12.47
C GLY A 67 5.04 6.67 -13.26
N THR A 68 3.81 6.85 -12.73
CA THR A 68 2.65 7.35 -13.50
C THR A 68 1.95 8.56 -12.88
N GLU A 69 2.23 8.88 -11.62
CA GLU A 69 1.55 9.86 -10.76
C GLU A 69 0.01 9.73 -10.72
N SER A 70 -0.54 8.55 -11.04
CA SER A 70 -1.99 8.39 -11.12
C SER A 70 -2.66 8.32 -9.74
N LYS A 71 -3.58 9.26 -9.47
CA LYS A 71 -4.36 9.30 -8.21
C LYS A 71 -5.08 7.98 -7.86
N PRO A 72 -5.63 7.21 -8.81
CA PRO A 72 -6.28 5.93 -8.51
C PRO A 72 -5.32 4.89 -7.93
N LEU A 73 -4.11 4.74 -8.49
CA LEU A 73 -3.11 3.79 -7.99
C LEU A 73 -2.63 4.16 -6.60
N ARG A 74 -2.49 5.46 -6.30
CA ARG A 74 -2.19 5.94 -4.94
C ARG A 74 -3.26 5.52 -3.93
N ARG A 75 -4.54 5.65 -4.28
CA ARG A 75 -5.66 5.23 -3.43
C ARG A 75 -5.69 3.72 -3.24
N LEU A 76 -5.44 2.96 -4.30
CA LEU A 76 -5.36 1.50 -4.26
C LEU A 76 -4.24 1.03 -3.32
N ALA A 77 -3.04 1.59 -3.49
CA ALA A 77 -1.89 1.29 -2.63
C ALA A 77 -2.19 1.59 -1.15
N GLY A 78 -2.78 2.75 -0.86
CA GLY A 78 -3.19 3.12 0.49
C GLY A 78 -4.26 2.18 1.08
N GLY A 79 -5.27 1.81 0.29
CA GLY A 79 -6.31 0.87 0.71
C GLY A 79 -5.74 -0.52 1.02
N LEU A 80 -4.88 -1.04 0.15
CA LEU A 80 -4.22 -2.33 0.35
C LEU A 80 -3.27 -2.30 1.56
N PHE A 81 -2.60 -1.17 1.82
CA PHE A 81 -1.79 -1.00 3.03
C PHE A 81 -2.64 -1.06 4.31
N ILE A 82 -3.84 -0.47 4.32
CA ILE A 82 -4.76 -0.55 5.46
C ILE A 82 -5.22 -1.99 5.68
N VAL A 83 -5.57 -2.71 4.61
CA VAL A 83 -5.91 -4.14 4.67
C VAL A 83 -4.74 -4.95 5.24
N SER A 84 -3.51 -4.62 4.85
CA SER A 84 -2.29 -5.23 5.38
C SER A 84 -2.14 -5.05 6.88
N ALA A 85 -2.18 -3.80 7.35
CA ALA A 85 -2.08 -3.49 8.77
C ALA A 85 -3.18 -4.19 9.58
N GLY A 86 -4.44 -4.08 9.14
CA GLY A 86 -5.57 -4.73 9.81
C GLY A 86 -5.43 -6.26 9.89
N SER A 87 -4.93 -6.89 8.83
CA SER A 87 -4.73 -8.33 8.78
C SER A 87 -3.57 -8.78 9.68
N PHE A 88 -2.48 -8.02 9.77
CA PHE A 88 -1.39 -8.33 10.71
C PHE A 88 -1.81 -8.18 12.17
N TYR A 89 -2.54 -7.12 12.53
CA TYR A 89 -3.11 -6.99 13.87
C TYR A 89 -4.09 -8.13 14.17
N GLY A 90 -4.98 -8.44 13.22
CA GLY A 90 -5.91 -9.56 13.35
C GLY A 90 -5.17 -10.87 13.61
N SER A 91 -4.13 -11.16 12.83
CA SER A 91 -3.28 -12.35 12.99
C SER A 91 -2.71 -12.48 14.40
N ILE A 92 -2.16 -11.37 14.94
CA ILE A 92 -1.61 -11.33 16.30
C ILE A 92 -2.69 -11.65 17.33
N PHE A 93 -3.85 -10.98 17.25
CA PHE A 93 -4.94 -11.12 18.23
C PHE A 93 -5.73 -12.42 18.14
N THR A 94 -5.69 -13.11 16.99
CA THR A 94 -6.29 -14.44 16.83
C THR A 94 -5.33 -15.59 17.11
N SER A 95 -4.04 -15.32 17.33
CA SER A 95 -3.07 -16.36 17.65
C SER A 95 -3.30 -16.89 19.07
N ALA A 96 -3.06 -18.19 19.28
CA ALA A 96 -3.11 -18.82 20.60
C ALA A 96 -1.82 -18.58 21.43
N ALA A 97 -1.04 -17.54 21.08
CA ALA A 97 0.23 -17.23 21.75
C ALA A 97 0.00 -16.59 23.12
N ASP A 98 1.03 -16.65 23.97
CA ASP A 98 1.01 -15.98 25.27
C ASP A 98 0.77 -14.47 25.11
N MET A 99 -0.04 -13.91 26.01
CA MET A 99 -0.42 -12.49 25.99
C MET A 99 0.77 -11.54 25.94
N GLY A 100 1.87 -11.88 26.63
CA GLY A 100 3.12 -11.09 26.59
C GLY A 100 3.75 -11.04 25.20
N ILE A 101 3.71 -12.15 24.45
CA ILE A 101 4.22 -12.23 23.07
C ILE A 101 3.33 -11.44 22.13
N MET A 102 2.00 -11.53 22.29
CA MET A 102 1.04 -10.76 21.49
C MET A 102 1.25 -9.25 21.67
N LEU A 103 1.42 -8.79 22.91
CA LEU A 103 1.68 -7.38 23.23
C LEU A 103 3.00 -6.90 22.61
N LEU A 104 4.06 -7.71 22.69
CA LEU A 104 5.35 -7.38 22.08
C LEU A 104 5.20 -7.19 20.56
N TRP A 105 4.56 -8.14 19.87
CA TRP A 105 4.34 -8.04 18.42
C TRP A 105 3.42 -6.87 18.05
N ALA A 106 2.37 -6.61 18.84
CA ALA A 106 1.48 -5.48 18.61
C ALA A 106 2.22 -4.14 18.76
N VAL A 107 3.12 -4.00 19.74
CA VAL A 107 3.96 -2.81 19.91
C VAL A 107 4.92 -2.65 18.73
N ILE A 108 5.64 -3.71 18.34
CA ILE A 108 6.55 -3.69 17.19
C ILE A 108 5.80 -3.27 15.92
N LEU A 109 4.64 -3.88 15.66
CA LEU A 109 3.80 -3.56 14.51
C LEU A 109 3.31 -2.11 14.55
N SER A 110 2.92 -1.60 15.72
CA SER A 110 2.47 -0.21 15.90
C SER A 110 3.57 0.79 15.59
N VAL A 111 4.79 0.55 16.08
CA VAL A 111 5.96 1.39 15.75
C VAL A 111 6.20 1.40 14.24
N LEU A 112 6.14 0.23 13.60
CA LEU A 112 6.36 0.10 12.16
C LEU A 112 5.30 0.88 11.37
N VAL A 113 4.02 0.77 11.72
CA VAL A 113 2.92 1.51 11.09
C VAL A 113 3.11 3.02 11.25
N VAL A 114 3.49 3.50 12.44
CA VAL A 114 3.75 4.92 12.69
C VAL A 114 4.91 5.43 11.82
N VAL A 115 5.99 4.68 11.68
CA VAL A 115 7.12 5.04 10.81
C VAL A 115 6.66 5.16 9.34
N VAL A 116 5.84 4.22 8.86
CA VAL A 116 5.31 4.30 7.49
C VAL A 116 4.38 5.50 7.32
N LEU A 117 3.48 5.77 8.27
CA LEU A 117 2.58 6.92 8.22
C LEU A 117 3.35 8.25 8.24
N LEU A 118 4.42 8.36 9.04
CA LEU A 118 5.32 9.51 9.01
C LEU A 118 5.98 9.68 7.65
N GLY A 119 6.47 8.60 7.04
CA GLY A 119 7.03 8.62 5.69
C GLY A 119 6.02 9.11 4.64
N VAL A 120 4.80 8.58 4.68
CA VAL A 120 3.71 9.00 3.78
C VAL A 120 3.35 10.48 4.01
N TYR A 121 3.30 10.93 5.25
CA TYR A 121 3.02 12.33 5.60
C TYR A 121 4.08 13.28 5.04
N VAL A 122 5.38 12.95 5.20
CA VAL A 122 6.48 13.74 4.66
C VAL A 122 6.41 13.79 3.13
N MET A 123 6.23 12.66 2.47
CA MET A 123 6.08 12.60 1.01
C MET A 123 4.86 13.41 0.51
N ALA A 124 3.74 13.37 1.23
CA ALA A 124 2.54 14.14 0.88
C ALA A 124 2.80 15.65 0.99
N ARG A 125 3.49 16.10 2.04
CA ARG A 125 3.87 17.50 2.24
C ARG A 125 4.79 18.02 1.13
N GLU A 126 5.78 17.24 0.73
CA GLU A 126 6.70 17.59 -0.36
C GLU A 126 5.98 17.72 -1.71
N ALA A 127 5.02 16.82 -1.98
CA ALA A 127 4.20 16.86 -3.19
C ALA A 127 3.33 18.13 -3.25
N GLU A 128 2.69 18.52 -2.15
CA GLU A 128 1.90 19.75 -2.06
C GLU A 128 2.76 21.01 -2.27
N ALA A 129 3.93 21.06 -1.63
CA ALA A 129 4.87 22.17 -1.81
C ALA A 129 5.34 22.32 -3.26
N THR A 130 5.55 21.20 -3.95
CA THR A 130 5.95 21.17 -5.35
C THR A 130 4.82 21.64 -6.28
N GLN A 131 3.59 21.16 -6.05
CA GLN A 131 2.42 21.60 -6.82
C GLN A 131 2.13 23.09 -6.64
N ALA A 132 2.28 23.63 -5.43
CA ALA A 132 2.11 25.05 -5.16
C ALA A 132 3.14 25.92 -5.92
N ARG A 133 4.40 25.46 -6.03
CA ARG A 133 5.45 26.15 -6.80
C ARG A 133 5.17 26.14 -8.29
N VAL A 134 4.70 25.01 -8.84
CA VAL A 134 4.34 24.89 -10.26
C VAL A 134 3.10 25.72 -10.60
N ALA A 135 2.09 25.74 -9.71
CA ALA A 135 0.90 26.56 -9.89
C ALA A 135 1.23 28.07 -9.90
N ARG A 136 2.13 28.53 -9.01
CA ARG A 136 2.59 29.92 -9.01
C ARG A 136 3.33 30.31 -10.31
N ARG A 137 4.21 29.44 -10.83
CA ARG A 137 4.91 29.68 -12.12
C ARG A 137 3.97 29.76 -13.33
N ARG A 138 2.76 29.19 -13.27
CA ARG A 138 1.75 29.35 -14.33
C ARG A 138 1.00 30.68 -14.25
N LEU A 139 0.92 31.29 -13.08
CA LEU A 139 0.17 32.52 -12.83
C LEU A 139 1.03 33.79 -12.98
N THR A 140 2.35 33.67 -12.87
CA THR A 140 3.31 34.73 -13.17
C THR A 140 4.36 34.20 -14.15
N PRO A 141 4.25 34.51 -15.46
CA PRO A 141 5.28 34.20 -16.45
C PRO A 141 6.57 34.98 -16.22
#